data_AF-A0AAV7KAW7-F1
#
_entry.id   AF-A0AAV7KAW7-F1
#
_cell.length_a   1.000
_cell.length_b   1.000
_cell.length_c   1.000
_cell.angle_alpha   90.00
_cell.angle_beta   90.00
_cell.angle_gamma   90.00
#
_symmetry.space_group_name_H-M   'P 1'
#
loop_
_entity.id
_entity.type
_entity.pdbx_description
1 polymer ?
#
loop_
_entity_poly.entity_id
_entity_poly.type
_entity_poly.pdbx_seq_one_letter_code
_entity_poly.pdbx_strand_id
1 'polypeptide(L)'
;MPQKKSIPQQLSSLIKNIEKTSNGQASVDLKMLSETDNPECIFIHICPKEGPYKYGTFVFEIQLGNGYPINPPAVSCHTSVYHPNIDFDVCLSMLDEWTGDMDLEDIVMGLLFLMQNPQIDDPLNLNFRGDEKYPDFVRKVRKSLKGQLKDSSGHVFERNWHKPENSTPSDSESEELVSFSPTSLPSTPIMFDNSGEYRAIDSSRHGHDSNNLLDYDGRNAATVTLNTAINIAILGVVTVCVSTFIIYKCLKKGL
;
A
#
# COMPACT_ATOMS: atom_id res chain seq x y z
N MET A 1 28.46 -10.39 -18.42
CA MET A 1 27.30 -10.15 -17.52
C MET A 1 27.71 -9.09 -16.51
N PRO A 2 26.89 -8.08 -16.19
CA PRO A 2 27.21 -7.15 -15.11
C PRO A 2 27.37 -7.94 -13.81
N GLN A 3 28.45 -7.69 -13.06
CA GLN A 3 28.65 -8.33 -11.77
C GLN A 3 27.62 -7.79 -10.78
N LYS A 4 26.93 -8.70 -10.05
CA LYS A 4 25.96 -8.29 -9.02
C LYS A 4 26.71 -7.57 -7.89
N LYS A 5 26.13 -6.46 -7.41
CA LYS A 5 26.69 -5.67 -6.31
C LYS A 5 26.90 -6.55 -5.07
N SER A 6 28.06 -6.42 -4.43
CA SER A 6 28.31 -7.06 -3.14
C SER A 6 27.38 -6.49 -2.06
N ILE A 7 27.20 -7.21 -0.95
CA ILE A 7 26.36 -6.77 0.18
C ILE A 7 26.74 -5.34 0.65
N PRO A 8 28.03 -5.01 0.88
CA PRO A 8 28.40 -3.63 1.25
C PRO A 8 28.05 -2.59 0.18
N GLN A 9 28.13 -2.96 -1.10
CA GLN A 9 27.74 -2.06 -2.21
C GLN A 9 26.23 -1.85 -2.26
N GLN A 10 25.44 -2.90 -1.97
CA GLN A 10 23.98 -2.80 -1.87
C GLN A 10 23.58 -1.91 -0.68
N LEU A 11 24.15 -2.16 0.52
CA LEU A 11 23.89 -1.34 1.70
C LEU A 11 24.31 0.12 1.50
N SER A 12 25.48 0.38 0.91
CA SER A 12 25.92 1.74 0.59
C SER A 12 25.00 2.42 -0.42
N SER A 13 24.49 1.67 -1.41
CA SER A 13 23.50 2.19 -2.36
C SER A 13 22.19 2.53 -1.65
N LEU A 14 21.70 1.62 -0.81
CA LEU A 14 20.47 1.79 -0.04
C LEU A 14 20.56 3.03 0.85
N ILE A 15 21.58 3.16 1.69
CA ILE A 15 21.75 4.32 2.60
C ILE A 15 21.73 5.64 1.81
N LYS A 16 22.33 5.68 0.62
CA LYS A 16 22.39 6.89 -0.20
C LYS A 16 21.06 7.22 -0.88
N ASN A 17 20.27 6.21 -1.24
CA ASN A 17 19.12 6.35 -2.12
C ASN A 17 17.77 6.22 -1.40
N ILE A 18 17.71 5.57 -0.23
CA ILE A 18 16.47 5.13 0.41
C ILE A 18 15.50 6.28 0.64
N GLU A 19 15.98 7.43 1.11
CA GLU A 19 15.12 8.61 1.30
C GLU A 19 14.52 9.10 -0.01
N LYS A 20 15.32 9.16 -1.08
CA LYS A 20 14.84 9.59 -2.40
C LYS A 20 13.87 8.58 -3.00
N THR A 21 14.24 7.30 -3.01
CA THR A 21 13.46 6.22 -3.62
C THR A 21 12.13 6.00 -2.89
N SER A 22 12.12 6.09 -1.56
CA SER A 22 10.90 5.99 -0.76
C SER A 22 10.07 7.28 -0.69
N ASN A 23 10.56 8.37 -1.30
CA ASN A 23 10.00 9.72 -1.13
C ASN A 23 9.91 10.11 0.37
N GLY A 24 10.95 9.82 1.14
CA GLY A 24 11.09 10.11 2.57
C GLY A 24 10.15 9.29 3.46
N GLN A 25 9.79 8.08 3.03
CA GLN A 25 8.99 7.13 3.81
C GLN A 25 9.83 6.01 4.41
N ALA A 26 11.12 5.96 4.13
CA ALA A 26 12.00 4.96 4.70
C ALA A 26 13.40 5.51 4.97
N SER A 27 14.04 4.97 6.00
CA SER A 27 15.44 5.25 6.36
C SER A 27 16.09 4.01 6.98
N VAL A 28 17.41 3.93 6.91
CA VAL A 28 18.18 2.89 7.61
C VAL A 28 18.36 3.35 9.07
N ASP A 29 18.07 2.47 10.03
CA ASP A 29 18.41 2.71 11.43
C ASP A 29 19.92 2.51 11.63
N LEU A 30 20.68 3.58 11.39
CA LEU A 30 22.14 3.57 11.53
C LEU A 30 22.59 3.32 12.97
N LYS A 31 21.75 3.67 13.96
CA LYS A 31 22.07 3.46 15.36
C LYS A 31 22.03 1.96 15.66
N MET A 32 20.91 1.30 15.35
CA MET A 32 20.75 -0.13 15.57
C MET A 32 21.75 -0.94 14.74
N LEU A 33 22.05 -0.49 13.52
CA LEU A 33 23.10 -1.08 12.69
C LEU A 33 24.51 -0.96 13.30
N SER A 34 24.80 0.11 14.06
CA SER A 34 26.08 0.27 14.75
C SER A 34 26.18 -0.49 16.06
N GLU A 35 25.04 -0.81 16.67
CA GLU A 35 24.93 -1.49 17.96
C GLU A 35 24.80 -3.02 17.81
N THR A 36 24.41 -3.53 16.63
CA THR A 36 24.32 -4.97 16.36
C THR A 36 25.68 -5.59 16.13
N ASP A 37 25.91 -6.77 16.72
CA ASP A 37 27.08 -7.60 16.45
C ASP A 37 26.93 -8.46 15.18
N ASN A 38 25.72 -8.51 14.59
CA ASN A 38 25.44 -9.28 13.38
C ASN A 38 25.50 -8.38 12.12
N PRO A 39 26.56 -8.49 11.30
CA PRO A 39 26.71 -7.68 10.08
C PRO A 39 25.76 -8.10 8.95
N GLU A 40 25.04 -9.22 9.09
CA GLU A 40 24.02 -9.68 8.15
C GLU A 40 22.62 -9.15 8.47
N CYS A 41 22.47 -8.36 9.54
CA CYS A 41 21.22 -7.71 9.90
C CYS A 41 21.22 -6.24 9.47
N ILE A 42 20.13 -5.82 8.84
CA ILE A 42 19.91 -4.42 8.43
C ILE A 42 18.56 -3.97 8.99
N PHE A 43 18.55 -2.85 9.69
CA PHE A 43 17.34 -2.31 10.30
C PHE A 43 16.82 -1.12 9.51
N ILE A 44 15.53 -1.13 9.19
CA ILE A 44 14.86 -0.13 8.36
C ILE A 44 13.68 0.46 9.12
N HIS A 45 13.59 1.79 9.18
CA HIS A 45 12.37 2.48 9.54
C HIS A 45 11.49 2.65 8.30
N ILE A 46 10.21 2.30 8.43
CA ILE A 46 9.17 2.58 7.45
C ILE A 46 8.16 3.54 8.09
N CYS A 47 7.93 4.68 7.44
CA CYS A 47 7.05 5.76 7.89
C CYS A 47 6.03 6.08 6.78
N PRO A 48 4.93 5.32 6.67
CA PRO A 48 3.93 5.53 5.62
C PRO A 48 3.33 6.94 5.70
N LYS A 49 3.22 7.60 4.54
CA LYS A 49 2.58 8.92 4.40
C LYS A 49 1.10 8.84 4.03
N GLU A 50 0.63 7.67 3.66
CA GLU A 50 -0.74 7.39 3.22
C GLU A 50 -1.17 6.00 3.66
N GLY A 51 -2.45 5.68 3.44
CA GLY A 51 -3.03 4.40 3.82
C GLY A 51 -3.30 4.27 5.33
N PRO A 52 -3.72 3.06 5.77
CA PRO A 52 -4.20 2.82 7.13
C PRO A 52 -3.14 3.08 8.22
N TYR A 53 -1.87 2.90 7.88
CA TYR A 53 -0.73 3.02 8.79
C TYR A 53 -0.02 4.38 8.74
N LYS A 54 -0.65 5.38 8.09
CA LYS A 54 -0.16 6.77 8.06
C LYS A 54 0.15 7.28 9.47
N TYR A 55 1.24 8.03 9.59
CA TYR A 55 1.76 8.60 10.85
C TYR A 55 2.32 7.60 11.86
N GLY A 56 2.45 6.32 11.51
CA GLY A 56 3.23 5.35 12.27
C GLY A 56 4.69 5.26 11.81
N THR A 57 5.54 4.75 12.69
CA THR A 57 6.94 4.39 12.40
C THR A 57 7.14 2.92 12.70
N PHE A 58 7.59 2.13 11.74
CA PHE A 58 7.72 0.67 11.88
C PHE A 58 9.15 0.25 11.65
N VAL A 59 9.72 -0.49 12.58
CA VAL A 59 11.09 -0.99 12.51
C VAL A 59 11.06 -2.41 11.97
N PHE A 60 11.70 -2.62 10.81
CA PHE A 60 11.88 -3.93 10.21
C PHE A 60 13.34 -4.33 10.28
N GLU A 61 13.59 -5.60 10.51
CA GLU A 61 14.90 -6.22 10.40
C GLU A 61 14.94 -7.08 9.14
N ILE A 62 15.96 -6.88 8.32
CA ILE A 62 16.29 -7.72 7.17
C ILE A 62 17.51 -8.55 7.55
N GLN A 63 17.34 -9.86 7.64
CA GLN A 63 18.41 -10.82 7.86
C GLN A 63 18.79 -11.44 6.52
N LEU A 64 19.99 -11.13 6.03
CA LEU A 64 20.44 -11.58 4.71
C LEU A 64 20.48 -13.10 4.60
N GLY A 65 21.02 -13.76 5.63
CA GLY A 65 21.12 -15.21 5.69
C GLY A 65 22.12 -15.80 4.69
N ASN A 66 22.35 -17.10 4.85
CA ASN A 66 23.32 -17.81 4.02
C ASN A 66 22.81 -17.99 2.58
N GLY A 67 23.63 -17.58 1.61
CA GLY A 67 23.30 -17.69 0.18
C GLY A 67 22.55 -16.50 -0.39
N TYR A 68 22.36 -15.41 0.37
CA TYR A 68 21.97 -14.14 -0.22
C TYR A 68 23.01 -13.70 -1.28
N PRO A 69 22.58 -13.21 -2.46
CA PRO A 69 21.21 -12.88 -2.83
C PRO A 69 20.51 -13.94 -3.69
N ILE A 70 21.07 -15.16 -3.80
CA ILE A 70 20.41 -16.25 -4.55
C ILE A 70 19.16 -16.69 -3.80
N ASN A 71 19.28 -16.85 -2.48
CA ASN A 71 18.15 -17.08 -1.58
C ASN A 71 17.57 -15.75 -1.08
N PRO A 72 16.25 -15.69 -0.80
CA PRO A 72 15.65 -14.51 -0.18
C PRO A 72 16.20 -14.27 1.23
N PRO A 73 16.31 -13.01 1.66
CA PRO A 73 16.52 -12.70 3.06
C PRO A 73 15.24 -12.95 3.87
N ALA A 74 15.39 -13.13 5.19
CA ALA A 74 14.26 -13.12 6.11
C ALA A 74 13.95 -11.68 6.55
N VAL A 75 12.67 -11.37 6.78
CA VAL A 75 12.22 -10.05 7.21
C VAL A 75 11.26 -10.19 8.40
N SER A 76 11.55 -9.47 9.49
CA SER A 76 10.73 -9.44 10.70
C SER A 76 10.39 -8.00 11.09
N CYS A 77 9.27 -7.82 11.78
CA CYS A 77 8.82 -6.53 12.31
C CYS A 77 9.07 -6.47 13.81
N HIS A 78 9.87 -5.49 14.24
CA HIS A 78 10.15 -5.25 15.66
C HIS A 78 9.10 -4.35 16.32
N THR A 79 8.23 -3.73 15.52
CA THR A 79 7.15 -2.89 16.02
C THR A 79 5.88 -3.71 16.20
N SER A 80 5.34 -3.73 17.42
CA SER A 80 4.02 -4.31 17.70
C SER A 80 2.93 -3.56 16.92
N VAL A 81 2.32 -4.23 15.94
CA VAL A 81 1.38 -3.63 15.00
C VAL A 81 0.18 -4.54 14.76
N TYR A 82 -1.01 -3.95 14.72
CA TYR A 82 -2.21 -4.66 14.28
C TYR A 82 -2.24 -4.70 12.74
N HIS A 83 -1.82 -5.81 12.14
CA HIS A 83 -1.70 -5.95 10.69
C HIS A 83 -2.05 -7.38 10.23
N PRO A 84 -2.80 -7.55 9.13
CA PRO A 84 -3.25 -8.88 8.68
C PRO A 84 -2.12 -9.77 8.16
N ASN A 85 -1.00 -9.20 7.71
CA ASN A 85 0.16 -9.94 7.17
C ASN A 85 1.46 -9.77 7.99
N ILE A 86 1.41 -9.12 9.15
CA ILE A 86 2.59 -8.91 10.01
C ILE A 86 2.21 -9.34 11.42
N ASP A 87 2.97 -10.29 11.97
CA ASP A 87 2.99 -10.61 13.40
C ASP A 87 4.40 -10.30 13.93
N PHE A 88 5.20 -11.31 14.26
CA PHE A 88 6.67 -11.15 14.40
C PHE A 88 7.37 -11.23 13.04
N ASP A 89 7.05 -12.27 12.27
CA ASP A 89 7.54 -12.44 10.90
C ASP A 89 6.67 -11.67 9.91
N VAL A 90 7.30 -11.19 8.83
CA VAL A 90 6.60 -10.53 7.74
C VAL A 90 6.38 -11.55 6.62
N CYS A 91 5.12 -11.80 6.27
CA CYS A 91 4.86 -12.49 5.01
C CYS A 91 4.75 -11.45 3.89
N LEU A 92 5.76 -11.45 3.03
CA LEU A 92 5.84 -10.56 1.90
C LEU A 92 5.89 -11.42 0.63
N SER A 93 4.83 -11.40 -0.17
CA SER A 93 4.70 -12.26 -1.36
C SER A 93 5.86 -12.14 -2.35
N MET A 94 6.53 -10.98 -2.41
CA MET A 94 7.72 -10.82 -3.25
C MET A 94 8.92 -11.67 -2.81
N LEU A 95 8.96 -12.11 -1.54
CA LEU A 95 10.02 -12.99 -1.03
C LEU A 95 9.79 -14.44 -1.50
N ASP A 96 8.53 -14.83 -1.71
CA ASP A 96 8.19 -16.14 -2.31
C ASP A 96 8.54 -16.17 -3.80
N GLU A 97 8.41 -15.02 -4.49
CA GLU A 97 8.83 -14.81 -5.88
C GLU A 97 10.25 -14.24 -6.01
N TRP A 98 11.07 -14.37 -4.95
CA TRP A 98 12.40 -13.79 -4.93
C TRP A 98 13.25 -14.31 -6.08
N THR A 99 13.93 -13.38 -6.75
CA THR A 99 14.91 -13.72 -7.77
C THR A 99 16.27 -13.18 -7.37
N GLY A 100 17.31 -13.89 -7.78
CA GLY A 100 18.70 -13.49 -7.59
C GLY A 100 19.12 -12.17 -8.25
N ASP A 101 18.18 -11.40 -8.79
CA ASP A 101 18.37 -10.04 -9.33
C ASP A 101 17.77 -8.94 -8.42
N MET A 102 16.93 -9.30 -7.45
CA MET A 102 16.37 -8.35 -6.48
C MET A 102 17.42 -7.91 -5.45
N ASP A 103 17.21 -6.74 -4.86
CA ASP A 103 18.09 -6.15 -3.84
C ASP A 103 17.32 -5.56 -2.65
N LEU A 104 18.06 -4.93 -1.72
CA LEU A 104 17.48 -4.32 -0.52
C LEU A 104 16.50 -3.18 -0.82
N GLU A 105 16.69 -2.44 -1.92
CA GLU A 105 15.75 -1.37 -2.28
C GLU A 105 14.41 -1.98 -2.72
N ASP A 106 14.42 -3.13 -3.40
CA ASP A 106 13.17 -3.84 -3.73
C ASP A 106 12.40 -4.23 -2.47
N ILE A 107 13.09 -4.71 -1.42
CA ILE A 107 12.46 -5.10 -0.14
C ILE A 107 11.82 -3.89 0.54
N VAL A 108 12.52 -2.75 0.59
CA VAL A 108 11.97 -1.52 1.17
C VAL A 108 10.69 -1.07 0.45
N MET A 109 10.67 -1.18 -0.88
CA MET A 109 9.48 -0.87 -1.67
C MET A 109 8.35 -1.87 -1.42
N GLY A 110 8.67 -3.16 -1.29
CA GLY A 110 7.71 -4.19 -0.91
C GLY A 110 7.08 -3.95 0.46
N LEU A 111 7.89 -3.59 1.46
CA LEU A 111 7.40 -3.23 2.79
C LEU A 111 6.49 -2.00 2.76
N LEU A 112 6.87 -0.94 2.03
CA LEU A 112 6.00 0.23 1.85
C LEU A 112 4.66 -0.16 1.19
N PHE A 113 4.72 -0.98 0.14
CA PHE A 113 3.52 -1.45 -0.54
C PHE A 113 2.62 -2.26 0.39
N LEU A 114 3.19 -3.16 1.21
CA LEU A 114 2.47 -3.96 2.19
C LEU A 114 1.74 -3.09 3.21
N MET A 115 2.44 -2.07 3.75
CA MET A 115 1.85 -1.13 4.69
C MET A 115 0.74 -0.28 4.05
N GLN A 116 0.80 -0.01 2.74
CA GLN A 116 -0.25 0.74 2.05
C GLN A 116 -1.45 -0.13 1.64
N ASN A 117 -1.21 -1.41 1.34
CA ASN A 117 -2.17 -2.34 0.76
C ASN A 117 -2.27 -3.63 1.60
N PRO A 118 -2.74 -3.54 2.86
CA PRO A 118 -2.86 -4.71 3.72
C PRO A 118 -3.91 -5.69 3.16
N GLN A 119 -3.59 -6.99 3.16
CA GLN A 119 -4.48 -8.03 2.63
C GLN A 119 -5.41 -8.54 3.73
N ILE A 120 -6.57 -7.90 3.89
CA ILE A 120 -7.53 -8.23 4.96
C ILE A 120 -8.40 -9.46 4.66
N ASP A 121 -8.58 -9.80 3.37
CA ASP A 121 -9.46 -10.90 2.93
C ASP A 121 -8.83 -12.28 3.12
N ASP A 122 -7.50 -12.35 3.21
CA ASP A 122 -6.73 -13.57 3.44
C ASP A 122 -5.59 -13.27 4.43
N PRO A 123 -5.91 -13.08 5.72
CA PRO A 123 -4.91 -12.70 6.72
C PRO A 123 -4.00 -13.89 7.04
N LEU A 124 -2.70 -13.61 7.09
CA LEU A 124 -1.68 -14.59 7.48
C LEU A 124 -1.32 -14.49 8.96
N ASN A 125 -1.57 -13.34 9.58
CA ASN A 125 -1.50 -13.18 11.01
C ASN A 125 -2.70 -13.87 11.65
N LEU A 126 -2.44 -14.97 12.37
CA LEU A 126 -3.46 -15.76 13.07
C LEU A 126 -4.21 -14.97 14.15
N ASN A 127 -3.65 -13.86 14.62
CA ASN A 127 -4.28 -12.96 15.59
C ASN A 127 -5.23 -11.95 14.92
N PHE A 128 -5.28 -11.90 13.59
CA PHE A 128 -6.19 -11.05 12.82
C PHE A 128 -7.49 -11.79 12.49
N ARG A 129 -8.63 -11.10 12.58
CA ARG A 129 -9.92 -11.67 12.18
C ARG A 129 -10.23 -11.28 10.73
N GLY A 130 -10.27 -12.26 9.84
CA GLY A 130 -10.47 -12.04 8.39
C GLY A 130 -11.89 -11.68 7.96
N ASP A 131 -12.84 -11.53 8.88
CA ASP A 131 -14.24 -11.16 8.59
C ASP A 131 -14.51 -9.65 8.73
N GLU A 132 -13.46 -8.86 8.96
CA GLU A 132 -13.57 -7.44 9.22
C GLU A 132 -13.74 -6.62 7.95
N LYS A 133 -14.71 -5.70 7.95
CA LYS A 133 -14.86 -4.73 6.86
C LYS A 133 -13.75 -3.68 6.92
N TYR A 134 -13.30 -3.22 5.76
CA TYR A 134 -12.21 -2.24 5.64
C TYR A 134 -12.33 -1.01 6.58
N PRO A 135 -13.51 -0.35 6.74
CA PRO A 135 -13.61 0.79 7.67
C PRO A 135 -13.37 0.43 9.14
N ASP A 136 -13.81 -0.76 9.57
CA ASP A 136 -13.60 -1.23 10.94
C ASP A 136 -12.14 -1.62 11.17
N PHE A 137 -11.51 -2.21 10.16
CA PHE A 137 -10.07 -2.48 10.13
C PHE A 137 -9.26 -1.19 10.31
N VAL A 138 -9.51 -0.15 9.50
CA VAL A 138 -8.82 1.14 9.61
C VAL A 138 -9.02 1.74 11.01
N ARG A 139 -10.23 1.67 11.57
CA ARG A 139 -10.51 2.15 12.93
C ARG A 139 -9.67 1.42 13.98
N LYS A 140 -9.51 0.10 13.87
CA LYS A 140 -8.67 -0.68 14.78
C LYS A 140 -7.19 -0.37 14.62
N VAL A 141 -6.68 -0.22 13.39
CA VAL A 141 -5.31 0.24 13.15
C VAL A 141 -5.07 1.59 13.82
N ARG A 142 -5.99 2.56 13.68
CA ARG A 142 -5.84 3.85 14.35
C ARG A 142 -5.87 3.73 15.87
N LYS A 143 -6.69 2.84 16.43
CA LYS A 143 -6.69 2.56 17.88
C LYS A 143 -5.38 1.90 18.32
N SER A 144 -4.83 0.96 17.56
CA SER A 144 -3.56 0.31 17.91
C SER A 144 -2.41 1.32 17.89
N LEU A 145 -2.29 2.15 16.85
CA LEU A 145 -1.25 3.19 16.77
C LEU A 145 -1.36 4.22 17.89
N LYS A 146 -2.58 4.50 18.39
CA LYS A 146 -2.79 5.40 19.54
C LYS A 146 -2.52 4.73 20.90
N GLY A 147 -2.21 3.43 20.91
CA GLY A 147 -2.03 2.63 22.13
C GLY A 147 -3.34 2.33 22.87
N GLN A 148 -4.44 2.21 22.13
CA GLN A 148 -5.80 2.05 22.65
C GLN A 148 -6.45 0.71 22.29
N LEU A 149 -5.77 -0.12 21.50
CA LEU A 149 -6.21 -1.47 21.15
C LEU A 149 -5.51 -2.49 22.05
N LYS A 150 -6.20 -3.59 22.35
CA LYS A 150 -5.63 -4.79 22.95
C LYS A 150 -5.79 -5.96 22.01
N ASP A 151 -4.81 -6.86 22.00
CA ASP A 151 -4.93 -8.12 21.29
C ASP A 151 -5.80 -9.13 22.07
N SER A 152 -5.89 -10.37 21.58
CA SER A 152 -6.62 -11.46 22.21
C SER A 152 -6.01 -11.91 23.55
N SER A 153 -4.71 -11.68 23.77
CA SER A 153 -3.98 -11.99 25.01
C SER A 153 -4.14 -10.91 26.09
N GLY A 154 -4.66 -9.74 25.73
CA GLY A 154 -4.79 -8.57 26.60
C GLY A 154 -3.59 -7.63 26.58
N HIS A 155 -2.57 -7.91 25.75
CA HIS A 155 -1.45 -7.02 25.50
C HIS A 155 -1.93 -5.74 24.81
N VAL A 156 -1.45 -4.59 25.30
CA VAL A 156 -1.78 -3.27 24.75
C VAL A 156 -0.71 -2.91 23.74
N PHE A 157 -1.12 -2.55 22.53
CA PHE A 157 -0.19 -2.04 21.51
C PHE A 157 0.48 -0.75 22.00
N GLU A 158 1.78 -0.62 21.75
CA GLU A 158 2.52 0.60 22.11
C GLU A 158 2.06 1.79 21.28
N ARG A 159 2.14 2.99 21.85
CA ARG A 159 1.78 4.21 21.14
C ARG A 159 2.82 4.51 20.05
N ASN A 160 2.37 4.51 18.80
CA ASN A 160 3.15 4.73 17.59
C ASN A 160 2.43 5.71 16.63
N TRP A 161 1.79 6.76 17.17
CA TRP A 161 1.06 7.75 16.38
C TRP A 161 1.74 9.11 16.47
N HIS A 162 2.28 9.59 15.35
CA HIS A 162 3.11 10.79 15.24
C HIS A 162 2.50 11.88 14.34
N LYS A 163 1.16 12.01 14.30
CA LYS A 163 0.49 13.05 13.51
C LYS A 163 0.99 14.46 13.93
N PRO A 164 1.50 15.28 13.00
CA PRO A 164 1.96 16.64 13.31
C PRO A 164 0.80 17.52 13.80
N GLU A 165 1.03 18.36 14.80
CA GLU A 165 0.01 19.25 15.39
C GLU A 165 -0.61 20.23 14.38
N ASN A 166 0.13 20.59 13.33
CA ASN A 166 -0.33 21.50 12.26
C ASN A 166 -1.07 20.81 11.10
N SER A 167 -1.33 19.50 11.20
CA SER A 167 -2.11 18.79 10.17
C SER A 167 -3.60 19.14 10.29
N THR A 168 -4.26 19.39 9.16
CA THR A 168 -5.62 19.94 9.16
C THR A 168 -6.63 19.02 9.87
N PRO A 169 -7.69 19.58 10.49
CA PRO A 169 -8.75 18.78 11.12
C PRO A 169 -9.40 17.76 10.17
N SER A 170 -9.34 17.97 8.85
CA SER A 170 -9.85 17.06 7.82
C SER A 170 -9.20 15.66 7.85
N ASP A 171 -7.96 15.52 8.32
CA ASP A 171 -7.30 14.21 8.47
C ASP A 171 -7.88 13.37 9.64
N SER A 172 -8.77 13.94 10.46
CA SER A 172 -9.22 13.34 11.74
C SER A 172 -10.51 12.54 11.64
N GLU A 173 -11.45 12.97 10.80
CA GLU A 173 -12.83 12.44 10.79
C GLU A 173 -13.41 12.20 9.37
N SER A 174 -12.87 12.82 8.30
CA SER A 174 -13.41 12.58 6.94
C SER A 174 -12.84 11.36 6.22
N GLU A 175 -11.79 10.70 6.75
CA GLU A 175 -11.36 9.39 6.26
C GLU A 175 -12.24 8.23 6.78
N GLU A 176 -13.09 8.45 7.80
CA GLU A 176 -14.04 7.43 8.26
C GLU A 176 -15.14 7.12 7.23
N LEU A 177 -15.32 7.97 6.21
CA LEU A 177 -16.40 7.85 5.22
C LEU A 177 -15.93 7.98 3.76
N VAL A 178 -14.69 7.62 3.43
CA VAL A 178 -14.33 7.40 2.01
C VAL A 178 -14.83 6.02 1.56
N SER A 179 -16.14 5.80 1.65
CA SER A 179 -16.80 5.07 0.56
C SER A 179 -16.61 5.93 -0.68
N PHE A 180 -16.03 5.38 -1.75
CA PHE A 180 -16.03 6.03 -3.06
C PHE A 180 -17.46 6.55 -3.35
N SER A 181 -17.64 7.86 -3.23
CA SER A 181 -18.88 8.53 -3.63
C SER A 181 -18.67 8.98 -5.07
N PRO A 182 -19.37 8.39 -6.07
CA PRO A 182 -19.20 8.72 -7.47
C PRO A 182 -20.02 9.98 -7.81
N THR A 183 -19.59 11.13 -7.31
CA THR A 183 -20.15 12.43 -7.69
C THR A 183 -19.03 13.42 -7.48
N SER A 184 -18.29 13.85 -8.51
CA SER A 184 -18.79 14.54 -9.69
C SER A 184 -18.00 14.17 -10.96
N LEU A 185 -18.58 13.33 -11.80
CA LEU A 185 -18.27 13.35 -13.24
C LEU A 185 -19.31 14.27 -13.91
N PRO A 186 -18.92 15.13 -14.86
CA PRO A 186 -19.88 15.95 -15.58
C PRO A 186 -20.87 15.05 -16.33
N SER A 187 -22.16 15.21 -16.04
CA SER A 187 -23.26 14.54 -16.72
C SER A 187 -23.44 15.10 -18.14
N THR A 188 -22.56 14.73 -19.06
CA THR A 188 -22.85 14.83 -20.50
C THR A 188 -22.49 13.51 -21.18
N PRO A 189 -23.46 12.83 -21.83
CA PRO A 189 -23.17 11.61 -22.57
C PRO A 189 -22.33 11.97 -23.81
N ILE A 190 -21.14 11.40 -23.94
CA ILE A 190 -20.38 11.45 -25.19
C ILE A 190 -20.86 10.28 -26.05
N MET A 191 -21.68 10.57 -27.06
CA MET A 191 -22.02 9.61 -28.12
C MET A 191 -20.99 9.75 -29.24
N PHE A 192 -20.32 8.65 -29.60
CA PHE A 192 -19.48 8.58 -30.80
C PHE A 192 -20.39 8.53 -32.03
N ASP A 193 -20.16 9.41 -33.00
CA ASP A 193 -20.55 9.10 -34.37
C ASP A 193 -19.39 8.36 -35.08
N ASN A 194 -19.72 7.59 -36.12
CA ASN A 194 -18.76 6.77 -36.86
C ASN A 194 -17.83 7.58 -37.79
N SER A 195 -17.60 8.88 -37.54
CA SER A 195 -16.74 9.73 -38.37
C SER A 195 -15.51 10.31 -37.66
N GLY A 196 -15.37 10.18 -36.34
CA GLY A 196 -14.10 10.41 -35.65
C GLY A 196 -13.68 11.88 -35.48
N GLU A 197 -14.58 12.86 -35.55
CA GLU A 197 -14.28 14.26 -35.21
C GLU A 197 -15.06 14.77 -33.98
N TYR A 198 -14.38 15.55 -33.13
CA TYR A 198 -14.95 16.17 -31.93
C TYR A 198 -15.63 17.51 -32.25
N ARG A 199 -16.95 17.63 -32.00
CA ARG A 199 -17.63 18.93 -31.84
C ARG A 199 -18.57 18.90 -30.63
N ALA A 200 -18.52 19.95 -29.80
CA ALA A 200 -19.42 20.12 -28.66
C ALA A 200 -20.79 20.65 -29.15
N ILE A 201 -21.88 20.06 -28.65
CA ILE A 201 -23.25 20.55 -28.87
C ILE A 201 -23.84 20.94 -27.51
N ASP A 202 -24.34 22.18 -27.42
CA ASP A 202 -24.97 22.78 -26.24
C ASP A 202 -26.38 22.19 -26.02
N SER A 203 -26.58 21.54 -24.86
CA SER A 203 -27.86 20.94 -24.47
C SER A 203 -28.61 21.84 -23.49
N SER A 204 -29.20 22.91 -23.99
CA SER A 204 -30.27 23.63 -23.31
C SER A 204 -31.62 23.25 -23.93
N ARG A 205 -32.18 22.08 -23.53
CA ARG A 205 -33.63 21.77 -23.55
C ARG A 205 -33.95 20.33 -23.07
N HIS A 206 -34.99 20.26 -22.24
CA HIS A 206 -35.79 19.08 -21.83
C HIS A 206 -35.27 18.23 -20.66
N GLY A 207 -35.99 18.34 -19.54
CA GLY A 207 -35.93 17.37 -18.45
C GLY A 207 -36.91 16.22 -18.67
N HIS A 208 -36.57 15.05 -18.15
CA HIS A 208 -37.52 14.04 -17.65
C HIS A 208 -36.80 12.96 -16.83
N ASP A 209 -37.52 12.47 -15.83
CA ASP A 209 -37.12 11.56 -14.75
C ASP A 209 -36.53 10.21 -15.20
N SER A 210 -35.40 9.80 -14.59
CA SER A 210 -34.63 8.60 -14.97
C SER A 210 -34.56 7.49 -13.89
N ASN A 211 -35.50 7.43 -12.95
CA ASN A 211 -35.36 6.58 -11.75
C ASN A 211 -36.02 5.18 -11.80
N ASN A 212 -36.32 4.57 -12.95
CA ASN A 212 -36.94 3.23 -12.94
C ASN A 212 -36.70 2.38 -14.21
N LEU A 213 -35.45 2.01 -14.50
CA LEU A 213 -35.12 1.04 -15.54
C LEU A 213 -34.43 -0.21 -14.94
N LEU A 214 -35.13 -1.34 -14.96
CA LEU A 214 -34.66 -2.66 -14.52
C LEU A 214 -34.20 -3.48 -15.74
N ASP A 215 -33.19 -4.33 -15.58
CA ASP A 215 -32.70 -5.28 -16.60
C ASP A 215 -33.51 -6.60 -16.61
N TYR A 216 -33.28 -7.50 -17.59
CA TYR A 216 -33.99 -8.76 -17.83
C TYR A 216 -34.02 -9.72 -16.62
N ASP A 217 -33.05 -9.58 -15.71
CA ASP A 217 -32.94 -10.32 -14.44
C ASP A 217 -33.55 -9.58 -13.23
N GLY A 218 -34.28 -8.48 -13.45
CA GLY A 218 -34.92 -7.69 -12.38
C GLY A 218 -33.96 -6.92 -11.47
N ARG A 219 -32.69 -6.79 -11.86
CA ARG A 219 -31.70 -5.95 -11.16
C ARG A 219 -31.73 -4.53 -11.72
N ASN A 220 -31.58 -3.55 -10.84
CA ASN A 220 -31.47 -2.14 -11.25
C ASN A 220 -30.28 -1.98 -12.20
N ALA A 221 -30.49 -1.50 -13.42
CA ALA A 221 -29.44 -1.42 -14.43
C ALA A 221 -28.23 -0.60 -13.92
N ALA A 222 -28.46 0.38 -13.06
CA ALA A 222 -27.43 1.19 -12.42
C ALA A 222 -26.45 0.41 -11.51
N THR A 223 -26.87 -0.68 -10.86
CA THR A 223 -25.99 -1.43 -9.93
C THR A 223 -25.06 -2.40 -10.65
N VAL A 224 -25.45 -2.90 -11.83
CA VAL A 224 -24.59 -3.78 -12.65
C VAL A 224 -23.45 -2.97 -13.27
N THR A 225 -23.75 -1.80 -13.84
CA THR A 225 -22.74 -0.92 -14.45
C THR A 225 -21.76 -0.37 -13.41
N LEU A 226 -22.22 -0.08 -12.19
CA LEU A 226 -21.38 0.42 -11.11
C LEU A 226 -20.36 -0.63 -10.65
N ASN A 227 -20.76 -1.90 -10.50
CA ASN A 227 -19.85 -2.97 -10.10
C ASN A 227 -18.80 -3.28 -11.17
N THR A 228 -19.17 -3.23 -12.46
CA THR A 228 -18.22 -3.36 -13.56
C THR A 228 -17.24 -2.18 -13.60
N ALA A 229 -17.71 -0.95 -13.36
CA ALA A 229 -16.87 0.25 -13.32
C ALA A 229 -15.91 0.27 -12.11
N ILE A 230 -16.34 -0.20 -10.94
CA ILE A 230 -15.48 -0.35 -9.76
C ILE A 230 -14.37 -1.38 -10.03
N ASN A 231 -14.70 -2.52 -10.64
CA ASN A 231 -13.69 -3.52 -10.99
C ASN A 231 -12.69 -2.98 -12.02
N ILE A 232 -13.13 -2.16 -12.98
CA ILE A 232 -12.24 -1.49 -13.95
C ILE A 232 -11.38 -0.41 -13.27
N ALA A 233 -11.90 0.32 -12.29
CA ALA A 233 -11.15 1.34 -11.55
C ALA A 233 -10.11 0.72 -10.60
N ILE A 234 -10.44 -0.39 -9.93
CA ILE A 234 -9.49 -1.16 -9.11
C ILE A 234 -8.43 -1.78 -10.01
N LEU A 235 -8.81 -2.38 -11.15
CA LEU A 235 -7.84 -2.81 -12.16
C LEU A 235 -6.99 -1.63 -12.63
N GLY A 236 -7.57 -0.45 -12.81
CA GLY A 236 -6.89 0.76 -13.25
C GLY A 236 -5.87 1.29 -12.25
N VAL A 237 -6.20 1.33 -10.96
CA VAL A 237 -5.28 1.77 -9.89
C VAL A 237 -4.21 0.73 -9.63
N VAL A 238 -4.55 -0.56 -9.63
CA VAL A 238 -3.57 -1.65 -9.56
C VAL A 238 -2.67 -1.63 -10.79
N THR A 239 -3.22 -1.39 -11.99
CA THR A 239 -2.44 -1.26 -13.22
C THR A 239 -1.59 0.00 -13.20
N VAL A 240 -2.04 1.12 -12.65
CA VAL A 240 -1.22 2.34 -12.49
C VAL A 240 -0.12 2.11 -11.46
N CYS A 241 -0.36 1.50 -10.31
CA CYS A 241 0.69 1.20 -9.32
C CYS A 241 1.69 0.15 -9.84
N VAL A 242 1.21 -0.94 -10.45
CA VAL A 242 2.06 -1.97 -11.07
C VAL A 242 2.78 -1.41 -12.28
N SER A 243 2.14 -0.59 -13.12
CA SER A 243 2.83 0.07 -14.24
C SER A 243 3.78 1.15 -13.75
N THR A 244 3.52 1.89 -12.68
CA THR A 244 4.48 2.85 -12.12
C THR A 244 5.66 2.12 -11.51
N PHE A 245 5.45 0.95 -10.89
CA PHE A 245 6.52 0.07 -10.38
C PHE A 245 7.32 -0.60 -11.51
N ILE A 246 6.66 -1.07 -12.57
CA ILE A 246 7.29 -1.64 -13.77
C ILE A 246 8.01 -0.55 -14.57
N ILE A 247 7.41 0.62 -14.78
CA ILE A 247 8.02 1.79 -15.42
C ILE A 247 9.20 2.28 -14.59
N TYR A 248 9.11 2.29 -13.26
CA TYR A 248 10.23 2.56 -12.37
C TYR A 248 11.35 1.52 -12.55
N LYS A 249 11.03 0.22 -12.64
CA LYS A 249 12.02 -0.83 -12.97
C LYS A 249 12.60 -0.70 -14.40
N CYS A 250 11.80 -0.31 -15.39
CA CYS A 250 12.23 -0.09 -16.76
C CYS A 250 13.14 1.15 -16.90
N LEU A 251 12.81 2.25 -16.22
CA LEU A 251 13.61 3.47 -16.19
C LEU A 251 14.93 3.27 -15.42
N LYS A 252 14.93 2.45 -14.36
CA LYS A 252 16.13 2.11 -13.57
C LYS A 252 17.05 1.11 -14.28
N LYS A 253 16.53 0.27 -15.19
CA LYS A 253 17.32 -0.66 -16.01
C LYS A 253 17.97 -0.02 -17.25
N GLY A 254 17.59 1.21 -17.61
CA GLY A 254 18.15 1.91 -18.76
C GLY A 254 17.67 1.35 -20.10
N LEU A 255 17.23 2.25 -20.97
CA LEU A 255 17.53 2.14 -22.41
C LEU A 255 19.03 2.34 -22.61
#